data_AF-A0A843IWM5-F1
#
_entry.id   AF-A0A843IWM5-F1
#
_cell.length_a   1.000
_cell.length_b   1.000
_cell.length_c   1.000
_cell.angle_alpha   90.00
_cell.angle_beta   90.00
_cell.angle_gamma   90.00
#
_symmetry.space_group_name_H-M   'P 1'
#
loop_
_entity.id
_entity.type
_entity.pdbx_description
1 polymer ?
#
loop_
_entity_poly.entity_id
_entity_poly.type
_entity_poly.pdbx_seq_one_letter_code
_entity_poly.pdbx_strand_id
1 'polypeptide(L)'
;VRTDGWGNAAVSYLSDSLVRAVIADSKDLRLMYALRDERIPLIAVSEVFVTVRGRTGTVKREHFEEALARWTAEQEVYEREKNREMLFSIFREYKNQRVVEARNVEKVRAKNREKQIKKWEDEVEGEDDGL
;
A
#
# COMPACT_ATOMS: atom_id res chain seq x y z
N VAL A 1 -4.26 2.40 -18.17
CA VAL A 1 -5.55 2.08 -17.52
C VAL A 1 -6.05 3.36 -16.85
N ARG A 2 -7.26 3.80 -17.24
CA ARG A 2 -7.79 5.18 -17.20
C ARG A 2 -8.56 5.39 -15.89
N THR A 3 -8.40 6.54 -15.22
CA THR A 3 -9.07 6.93 -13.96
C THR A 3 -10.37 7.71 -14.25
N ASP A 4 -11.31 7.14 -15.01
CA ASP A 4 -12.52 7.86 -15.51
C ASP A 4 -12.26 9.27 -16.14
N GLY A 5 -11.01 9.57 -16.53
CA GLY A 5 -10.59 10.90 -17.01
C GLY A 5 -10.06 11.86 -15.94
N TRP A 6 -10.19 11.53 -14.65
CA TRP A 6 -9.67 12.28 -13.50
C TRP A 6 -8.25 11.79 -13.20
N GLY A 7 -7.23 12.42 -13.79
CA GLY A 7 -5.83 12.07 -13.47
C GLY A 7 -5.48 12.42 -12.01
N ASN A 8 -4.37 11.89 -11.49
CA ASN A 8 -3.89 12.20 -10.13
C ASN A 8 -3.77 13.71 -9.89
N ALA A 9 -3.38 14.49 -10.90
CA ALA A 9 -3.29 15.94 -10.81
C ALA A 9 -4.66 16.61 -10.51
N ALA A 10 -5.76 16.07 -11.04
CA ALA A 10 -7.09 16.58 -10.74
C ALA A 10 -7.49 16.24 -9.30
N VAL A 11 -7.15 15.04 -8.82
CA VAL A 11 -7.42 14.61 -7.44
C VAL A 11 -6.64 15.46 -6.44
N SER A 12 -5.34 15.69 -6.66
CA SER A 12 -4.53 16.57 -5.81
C SER A 12 -4.97 18.04 -5.87
N TYR A 13 -5.44 18.51 -7.03
CA TYR A 13 -6.05 19.84 -7.10
C TYR A 13 -7.31 19.94 -6.23
N LEU A 14 -8.11 18.88 -6.17
CA LEU A 14 -9.30 18.85 -5.33
C LEU A 14 -8.96 18.84 -3.84
N SER A 15 -7.88 18.17 -3.42
CA SER A 15 -7.45 18.17 -2.01
C SER A 15 -6.99 19.54 -1.54
N ASP A 16 -6.37 20.31 -2.44
CA ASP A 16 -5.92 21.68 -2.17
C ASP A 16 -7.09 22.69 -2.22
N SER A 17 -8.16 22.34 -2.93
CA SER A 17 -9.38 23.13 -2.96
C SER A 17 -10.24 22.80 -1.73
N LEU A 18 -10.88 23.79 -1.10
CA LEU A 18 -11.76 23.60 0.07
C LEU A 18 -13.07 22.85 -0.26
N VAL A 19 -13.03 21.91 -1.21
CA VAL A 19 -14.11 21.03 -1.61
C VAL A 19 -14.41 20.06 -0.47
N ARG A 20 -15.66 20.08 -0.03
CA ARG A 20 -16.12 19.24 1.08
C ARG A 20 -16.45 17.80 0.65
N ALA A 21 -16.82 17.60 -0.62
CA ALA A 21 -17.14 16.31 -1.22
C ALA A 21 -17.24 16.43 -2.74
N VAL A 22 -17.01 15.31 -3.43
CA VAL A 22 -17.33 15.10 -4.84
C VAL A 22 -18.62 14.29 -4.93
N ILE A 23 -19.59 14.75 -5.72
CA ILE A 23 -20.84 14.02 -5.97
C ILE A 23 -20.78 13.47 -7.39
N ALA A 24 -20.61 12.16 -7.53
CA ALA A 24 -20.58 11.48 -8.82
C ALA A 24 -20.79 9.98 -8.63
N ASP A 25 -21.41 9.34 -9.61
CA ASP A 25 -21.42 7.89 -9.70
C ASP A 25 -20.16 7.45 -10.46
N SER A 26 -19.24 6.77 -9.79
CA SER A 26 -18.09 6.13 -10.42
C SER A 26 -17.97 4.69 -9.95
N LYS A 27 -17.63 3.81 -10.89
CA LYS A 27 -17.27 2.40 -10.62
C LYS A 27 -15.76 2.18 -10.73
N ASP A 28 -15.00 3.24 -10.97
CA ASP A 28 -13.56 3.16 -11.11
C ASP A 28 -12.90 3.12 -9.73
N LEU A 29 -12.50 1.91 -9.35
CA LEU A 29 -11.81 1.63 -8.09
C LEU A 29 -10.57 2.50 -7.90
N ARG A 30 -9.85 2.85 -8.98
CA ARG A 30 -8.63 3.68 -8.87
C ARG A 30 -8.96 5.10 -8.45
N LEU A 31 -10.01 5.68 -9.02
CA LEU A 31 -10.49 7.00 -8.63
C LEU A 31 -11.01 6.97 -7.19
N MET A 32 -11.78 5.94 -6.84
CA MET A 32 -12.30 5.77 -5.47
C MET A 32 -11.16 5.72 -4.45
N TYR A 33 -10.12 4.92 -4.68
CA TYR A 33 -8.96 4.86 -3.79
C TYR A 33 -8.15 6.15 -3.76
N ALA A 34 -7.96 6.81 -4.91
CA ALA A 34 -7.25 8.08 -4.96
C ALA A 34 -7.96 9.17 -4.12
N LEU A 35 -9.28 9.28 -4.22
CA LEU A 35 -10.06 10.21 -3.40
C LEU A 35 -10.04 9.81 -1.91
N ARG A 36 -10.12 8.51 -1.59
CA ARG A 36 -9.99 8.01 -0.21
C ARG A 36 -8.63 8.36 0.41
N ASP A 37 -7.56 8.28 -0.38
CA ASP A 37 -6.20 8.61 0.06
C ASP A 37 -6.04 10.09 0.37
N GLU A 38 -6.66 10.96 -0.42
CA GLU A 38 -6.70 12.41 -0.16
C GLU A 38 -7.82 12.82 0.82
N ARG A 39 -8.52 11.85 1.42
CA ARG A 39 -9.65 12.05 2.34
C ARG A 39 -10.78 12.91 1.77
N ILE A 40 -11.02 12.78 0.47
CA ILE A 40 -12.09 13.48 -0.25
C ILE A 40 -13.31 12.54 -0.33
N PRO A 41 -14.46 12.93 0.26
CA PRO A 41 -15.68 12.13 0.14
C PRO A 41 -16.15 12.03 -1.30
N LEU A 42 -16.36 10.80 -1.78
CA LEU A 42 -17.06 10.51 -3.02
C LEU A 42 -18.46 10.01 -2.66
N ILE A 43 -19.48 10.81 -2.97
CA ILE A 43 -20.88 10.54 -2.65
C ILE A 43 -21.63 10.21 -3.93
N ALA A 44 -22.40 9.12 -3.95
CA ALA A 44 -23.18 8.75 -5.13
C ALA A 44 -24.34 9.75 -5.34
N VAL A 45 -24.68 10.01 -6.60
CA VAL A 45 -25.76 10.96 -6.94
C VAL A 45 -27.09 10.49 -6.35
N SER A 46 -27.29 9.18 -6.30
CA SER A 46 -28.47 8.53 -5.71
C SER A 46 -28.62 8.73 -4.21
N GLU A 47 -27.55 9.05 -3.48
CA GLU A 47 -27.62 9.23 -2.02
C GLU A 47 -28.14 10.62 -1.63
N VAL A 48 -27.95 11.62 -2.49
CA VAL A 48 -28.23 13.03 -2.17
C VAL A 48 -29.26 13.70 -3.08
N PHE A 49 -29.72 12.99 -4.12
CA PHE A 49 -30.79 13.41 -5.03
C PHE A 49 -30.57 14.81 -5.61
N VAL A 50 -29.41 15.01 -6.26
CA VAL A 50 -29.00 16.31 -6.82
C VAL A 50 -30.03 16.83 -7.82
N THR A 51 -30.45 18.09 -7.63
CA THR A 51 -31.19 18.85 -8.64
C THR A 51 -30.26 19.86 -9.30
N VAL A 52 -30.05 19.76 -10.61
CA VAL A 52 -29.12 20.62 -11.36
C VAL A 52 -29.88 21.69 -12.15
N ARG A 53 -29.41 22.94 -12.07
CA ARG A 53 -29.85 24.07 -12.90
C ARG A 53 -28.63 24.76 -13.49
N GLY A 54 -28.36 24.51 -14.78
CA GLY A 54 -27.17 25.03 -15.46
C GLY A 54 -25.89 24.43 -14.86
N ARG A 55 -24.99 25.29 -14.36
CA ARG A 55 -23.70 24.87 -13.74
C ARG A 55 -23.79 24.62 -12.23
N THR A 56 -24.94 24.91 -11.61
CA THR A 56 -25.12 24.81 -10.16
C THR A 56 -26.10 23.68 -9.84
N GLY A 57 -25.74 22.84 -8.88
CA GLY A 57 -26.61 21.81 -8.32
C GLY A 57 -27.01 22.16 -6.88
N THR A 58 -28.17 21.67 -6.44
CA THR A 58 -28.62 21.76 -5.06
C THR A 58 -29.00 20.38 -4.55
N VAL A 59 -28.69 20.11 -3.28
CA VAL A 59 -29.06 18.90 -2.55
C VAL A 59 -29.75 19.28 -1.26
N LYS A 60 -30.57 18.37 -0.71
CA LYS A 60 -31.06 18.55 0.66
C LYS A 60 -29.91 18.33 1.63
N ARG A 61 -29.77 19.25 2.58
CA ARG A 61 -28.72 19.19 3.60
C ARG A 61 -28.72 17.87 4.37
N GLU A 62 -29.91 17.39 4.75
CA GLU A 62 -30.07 16.15 5.51
C GLU A 62 -29.45 14.95 4.81
N HIS A 63 -29.78 14.74 3.53
CA HIS A 63 -29.21 13.65 2.73
C HIS A 63 -27.69 13.80 2.55
N PHE A 64 -27.21 15.03 2.36
CA PHE A 64 -25.78 15.28 2.23
C PHE A 64 -25.01 14.96 3.52
N GLU A 65 -25.48 15.42 4.67
CA GLU A 65 -24.82 15.15 5.95
C GLU A 65 -24.92 13.66 6.33
N GLU A 66 -26.01 12.98 5.99
CA GLU A 66 -26.14 11.53 6.19
C GLU A 66 -25.13 10.75 5.33
N ALA A 67 -25.02 11.07 4.05
CA ALA A 67 -24.05 10.45 3.14
C ALA A 67 -22.61 10.74 3.59
N LEU A 68 -22.33 11.96 4.04
CA LEU A 68 -21.02 12.34 4.55
C LEU A 68 -20.66 11.57 5.82
N ALA A 69 -21.61 11.40 6.76
CA ALA A 69 -21.41 10.64 7.98
C ALA A 69 -21.13 9.15 7.67
N ARG A 70 -21.88 8.57 6.73
CA ARG A 70 -21.67 7.19 6.26
C ARG A 70 -20.27 7.01 5.66
N TRP A 71 -19.89 7.89 4.74
CA TRP A 71 -18.57 7.84 4.12
C TRP A 71 -17.45 7.98 5.15
N THR A 72 -17.63 8.83 6.15
CA THR A 72 -16.66 9.04 7.25
C THR A 72 -16.48 7.77 8.07
N ALA A 73 -17.57 7.08 8.42
CA ALA A 73 -17.48 5.80 9.11
C ALA A 73 -16.76 4.73 8.28
N GLU A 74 -17.00 4.69 6.98
CA GLU A 74 -16.29 3.79 6.06
C GLU A 74 -14.81 4.16 5.91
N GLN A 75 -14.46 5.45 6.01
CA GLN A 75 -13.08 5.92 5.91
C GLN A 75 -12.23 5.34 7.05
N GLU A 76 -12.77 5.28 8.26
CA GLU A 76 -12.08 4.67 9.40
C GLU A 76 -11.79 3.18 9.18
N VAL A 77 -12.71 2.46 8.51
CA VAL A 77 -12.51 1.07 8.14
C VAL A 77 -11.42 0.94 7.09
N TYR A 78 -11.47 1.77 6.05
CA TYR A 78 -10.47 1.81 4.98
C TYR A 78 -9.06 2.06 5.53
N GLU A 79 -8.88 3.07 6.38
CA GLU A 79 -7.58 3.39 6.97
C GLU A 79 -7.05 2.24 7.84
N ARG A 80 -7.94 1.58 8.61
CA ARG A 80 -7.58 0.42 9.44
C ARG A 80 -7.11 -0.77 8.59
N GLU A 81 -7.79 -1.04 7.49
CA GLU A 81 -7.45 -2.12 6.56
C GLU A 81 -6.14 -1.85 5.83
N LYS A 82 -5.95 -0.62 5.31
CA LYS A 82 -4.71 -0.19 4.66
C LYS A 82 -3.51 -0.30 5.60
N ASN A 83 -3.66 0.14 6.84
CA ASN A 83 -2.61 0.03 7.86
C ASN A 83 -2.27 -1.44 8.17
N ARG A 84 -3.28 -2.31 8.26
CA ARG A 84 -3.09 -3.74 8.49
C ARG A 84 -2.30 -4.37 7.34
N GLU A 85 -2.68 -4.09 6.10
CA GLU A 85 -2.01 -4.62 4.91
C GLU A 85 -0.53 -4.19 4.86
N MET A 86 -0.26 -2.91 5.15
CA MET A 86 1.10 -2.38 5.23
C MET A 86 1.93 -3.07 6.33
N LEU A 87 1.36 -3.30 7.51
CA LEU A 87 2.06 -4.02 8.58
C LEU A 87 2.39 -5.46 8.18
N PHE A 88 1.46 -6.14 7.51
CA PHE A 88 1.71 -7.49 7.01
C PHE A 88 2.78 -7.53 5.92
N SER A 89 2.83 -6.55 5.02
CA SER A 89 3.88 -6.49 4.00
C SER A 89 5.26 -6.31 4.63
N ILE A 90 5.39 -5.40 5.61
CA ILE A 90 6.63 -5.17 6.36
C ILE A 90 7.07 -6.46 7.09
N PHE A 91 6.13 -7.12 7.79
CA PHE A 91 6.45 -8.35 8.51
C PHE A 91 6.91 -9.48 7.58
N ARG A 92 6.25 -9.61 6.41
CA ARG A 92 6.61 -10.60 5.40
C ARG A 92 8.02 -10.34 4.86
N GLU A 93 8.33 -9.08 4.57
CA GLU A 93 9.65 -8.68 4.11
C GLU A 93 10.73 -8.97 5.16
N TYR A 94 10.48 -8.60 6.42
CA TYR A 94 11.38 -8.89 7.53
C TYR A 94 11.65 -10.39 7.67
N LYS A 95 10.60 -11.23 7.63
CA LYS A 95 10.75 -12.69 7.69
C LYS A 95 11.60 -13.23 6.54
N ASN A 96 11.38 -12.72 5.33
CA ASN A 96 12.15 -13.12 4.16
C ASN A 96 13.63 -12.74 4.30
N GLN A 97 13.92 -11.51 4.77
CA GLN A 97 15.28 -11.07 5.03
C GLN A 97 15.99 -11.97 6.05
N ARG A 98 15.32 -12.34 7.16
CA ARG A 98 15.91 -13.25 8.17
C ARG A 98 16.25 -14.63 7.61
N VAL A 99 15.41 -15.19 6.74
CA VAL A 99 15.67 -16.49 6.10
C VAL A 99 16.88 -16.40 5.17
N VAL A 100 16.99 -15.30 4.41
CA VAL A 100 18.13 -15.05 3.53
C VAL A 100 19.42 -14.89 4.35
N GLU A 101 19.39 -14.13 5.44
CA GLU A 101 20.53 -13.96 6.36
C GLU A 101 20.98 -15.30 6.95
N ALA A 102 20.06 -16.10 7.49
CA ALA A 102 20.37 -17.40 8.08
C ALA A 102 21.05 -18.33 7.06
N ARG A 103 20.51 -18.39 5.84
CA ARG A 103 21.09 -19.18 4.75
C ARG A 103 22.48 -18.68 4.35
N ASN A 104 22.70 -17.37 4.35
CA ASN A 104 24.00 -16.80 4.02
C ASN A 104 25.05 -17.11 5.11
N VAL A 105 24.67 -17.01 6.39
CA VAL A 105 25.53 -17.38 7.53
C VAL A 105 25.90 -18.87 7.45
N GLU A 106 24.96 -19.73 7.13
CA GLU A 106 25.22 -21.17 6.97
C GLU A 106 26.20 -21.46 5.83
N LYS A 107 26.01 -20.82 4.66
CA LYS A 107 26.94 -20.92 3.53
C LYS A 107 28.36 -20.47 3.88
N VAL A 108 28.49 -19.36 4.62
CA VAL A 108 29.80 -18.86 5.07
C VAL A 108 30.46 -19.85 6.03
N ARG A 109 29.71 -20.41 6.98
CA ARG A 109 30.20 -21.45 7.90
C ARG A 109 30.64 -22.72 7.17
N ALA A 110 29.89 -23.16 6.15
CA ALA A 110 30.26 -24.31 5.34
C ALA A 110 31.57 -24.08 4.57
N LYS A 111 31.69 -22.95 3.87
CA LYS A 111 32.93 -22.58 3.16
C LYS A 111 34.14 -22.49 4.08
N ASN A 112 33.96 -21.94 5.29
CA ASN A 112 35.06 -21.86 6.25
C ASN A 112 35.48 -23.25 6.73
N ARG A 113 34.54 -24.18 6.93
CA ARG A 113 34.87 -25.58 7.27
C ARG A 113 35.63 -26.28 6.14
N GLU A 114 35.19 -26.15 4.90
CA GLU A 114 35.89 -26.71 3.73
C GLU A 114 37.34 -26.18 3.63
N LYS A 115 37.53 -24.87 3.82
CA LYS A 115 38.88 -24.28 3.84
C LYS A 115 39.75 -24.81 4.96
N GLN A 116 39.18 -25.04 6.14
CA GLN A 116 39.91 -25.63 7.26
C GLN A 116 40.31 -27.06 6.93
N ILE A 117 39.36 -27.91 6.50
CA ILE A 117 39.63 -29.31 6.15
C ILE A 117 40.74 -29.39 5.09
N LYS A 118 40.62 -28.61 4.01
CA LYS A 118 41.66 -28.58 2.97
C LYS A 118 43.02 -28.16 3.51
N LYS A 119 43.06 -27.16 4.40
CA LYS A 119 44.29 -26.73 5.05
C LYS A 119 44.91 -27.86 5.89
N TRP A 120 44.10 -28.60 6.64
CA TRP A 120 44.57 -29.77 7.40
C TRP A 120 45.08 -30.88 6.49
N GLU A 121 44.41 -31.14 5.36
CA GLU A 121 44.84 -32.12 4.35
C GLU A 121 46.18 -31.72 3.72
N ASP A 122 46.32 -30.46 3.30
CA ASP A 122 47.56 -29.92 2.71
C ASP A 122 48.73 -29.94 3.74
N GLU A 123 48.46 -29.71 5.03
CA GLU A 123 49.46 -29.78 6.12
C GLU A 123 49.91 -31.22 6.42
N VAL A 124 49.00 -32.20 6.36
CA VAL A 124 49.32 -33.62 6.57
C VAL A 124 50.07 -34.21 5.38
N GLU A 125 49.68 -33.87 4.14
CA GLU A 125 50.34 -34.35 2.91
C GLU A 125 51.77 -33.77 2.78
N GLY A 126 51.99 -32.52 3.23
CA GLY A 126 53.32 -31.91 3.26
C GLY A 126 54.27 -32.45 4.35
N GLU A 127 53.77 -33.17 5.36
CA GLU A 127 54.59 -33.83 6.38
C GLU A 127 55.08 -35.23 5.94
N ASP A 128 54.34 -35.93 5.07
CA ASP A 128 54.70 -37.26 4.55
C ASP A 128 55.78 -37.21 3.44
N ASP A 129 55.93 -36.07 2.74
CA ASP A 129 56.93 -35.86 1.69
C ASP A 129 58.35 -35.55 2.24
N GLY A 130 58.52 -35.51 3.56
CA GLY A 130 59.71 -35.03 4.27
C GLY A 130 60.63 -36.08 4.91
N LEU A 131 60.43 -37.38 4.67
CA LEU A 131 61.25 -38.48 5.25
C LEU A 131 61.94 -39.36 4.20
#